data_AF-A0AAD6HIG9-F1
#
_entry.id   AF-A0AAD6HIG9-F1
#
_cell.length_a   1.000
_cell.length_b   1.000
_cell.length_c   1.000
_cell.angle_alpha   90.00
_cell.angle_beta   90.00
_cell.angle_gamma   90.00
#
_symmetry.space_group_name_H-M   'P 1'
#
loop_
_entity.id
_entity.type
_entity.pdbx_description
1 polymer ?
#
loop_
_entity_poly.entity_id
_entity_poly.type
_entity_poly.pdbx_seq_one_letter_code
_entity_poly.pdbx_strand_id
1 'polypeptide(L)'
;MSSLTKISLISLPIELVNRICSYLKQPDWAALRLSCRSLYAKSSDTFADRYFKSICFIATSEGIRQLEELAQSETVRVRVRVQQLWMIPTVFEGRHGRSLAEFRRSPYGRTAGDVRKPLGPRNRSNRDRQNDDALLDAAALPHYAIYQAIEADHLALLESNTLGSRLHTCFASFRNLESVGLKHYATEFLLDRRQADFRYLGLPELRHQVEYVSCHKGMNSIQWHQVAKVNSFALSRVLLGLNESSQKIRALNTCGPNFCGSTSPSLPLTDEQYNSVLLKLGNLEHLHMCICYDKDDLY
;
A
#
# COMPACT_ATOMS: atom_id res chain seq x y z
N MET A 1 17.55 40.55 -38.40
CA MET A 1 17.12 39.19 -38.00
C MET A 1 17.51 39.01 -36.54
N SER A 2 16.54 39.02 -35.62
CA SER A 2 16.84 38.85 -34.20
C SER A 2 17.29 37.42 -33.96
N SER A 3 18.48 37.28 -33.34
CA SER A 3 18.96 36.02 -32.80
C SER A 3 17.98 35.58 -31.72
N LEU A 4 17.14 34.58 -32.02
CA LEU A 4 16.44 33.80 -31.01
C LEU A 4 17.52 33.12 -30.17
N THR A 5 17.89 33.75 -29.05
CA THR A 5 18.73 33.15 -28.02
C THR A 5 18.08 31.83 -27.64
N LYS A 6 18.74 30.72 -28.00
CA LYS A 6 18.31 29.38 -27.58
C LYS A 6 18.39 29.33 -26.06
N ILE A 7 17.26 29.54 -25.40
CA ILE A 7 17.14 29.36 -23.96
C ILE A 7 17.30 27.86 -23.69
N SER A 8 18.41 27.50 -23.05
CA SER A 8 18.70 26.12 -22.70
C SER A 8 18.14 25.82 -21.31
N LEU A 9 17.52 24.65 -21.13
CA LEU A 9 16.96 24.22 -19.84
C LEU A 9 17.99 24.27 -18.71
N ILE A 10 19.26 23.99 -19.01
CA ILE A 10 20.36 24.02 -18.03
C ILE A 10 20.67 25.44 -17.52
N SER A 11 20.36 26.47 -18.31
CA SER A 11 20.59 27.88 -17.97
C SER A 11 19.51 28.46 -17.06
N LEU A 12 18.37 27.77 -16.91
CA LEU A 12 17.31 28.21 -16.01
C LEU A 12 17.69 28.06 -14.54
N PRO A 13 17.24 28.97 -13.66
CA PRO A 13 17.30 28.79 -12.21
C PRO A 13 16.70 27.46 -11.74
N ILE A 14 17.19 26.95 -10.60
CA ILE A 14 16.79 25.64 -10.07
C ILE A 14 15.28 25.56 -9.81
N GLU A 15 14.68 26.66 -9.36
CA GLU A 15 13.25 26.79 -9.07
C GLU A 15 12.40 26.58 -10.33
N LEU A 16 12.83 27.14 -11.47
CA LEU A 16 12.13 26.97 -12.74
C LEU A 16 12.30 25.55 -13.28
N VAL A 17 13.50 24.97 -13.18
CA VAL A 17 13.73 23.56 -13.56
C VAL A 17 12.85 22.64 -12.73
N ASN A 18 12.78 22.85 -11.41
CA ASN A 18 11.96 22.04 -10.52
C ASN A 18 10.47 22.19 -10.82
N ARG A 19 10.00 23.40 -11.12
CA ARG A 19 8.62 23.65 -11.54
C ARG A 19 8.29 22.95 -12.85
N ILE A 20 9.18 22.99 -13.84
CA ILE A 20 9.01 22.26 -15.11
C ILE A 20 8.96 20.76 -14.84
N CYS A 21 9.90 20.25 -14.04
CA CYS A 21 9.96 18.83 -13.72
C CYS A 21 8.77 18.34 -12.90
N SER A 22 8.09 19.22 -12.15
CA SER A 22 6.88 18.86 -11.40
C SER A 22 5.73 18.36 -12.30
N TYR A 23 5.73 18.72 -13.59
CA TYR A 23 4.78 18.23 -14.58
C TYR A 23 5.19 16.89 -15.21
N LEU A 24 6.43 16.44 -15.00
CA LEU A 24 6.91 15.18 -15.55
C LEU A 24 6.48 14.00 -14.68
N LYS A 25 6.09 12.91 -15.34
CA LYS A 25 5.98 11.61 -14.69
C LYS A 25 7.37 11.11 -14.34
N GLN A 26 7.43 10.17 -13.40
CA GLN A 26 8.70 9.66 -12.91
C GLN A 26 9.64 9.09 -13.99
N PRO A 27 9.21 8.28 -14.98
CA PRO A 27 10.13 7.79 -16.02
C PRO A 27 10.71 8.94 -16.86
N ASP A 28 9.89 9.93 -17.22
CA ASP A 28 10.33 11.09 -17.99
C ASP A 28 11.28 11.97 -17.18
N TRP A 29 11.00 12.16 -15.89
CA TRP A 29 11.89 12.89 -15.00
C TRP A 29 13.21 12.12 -14.78
N ALA A 30 13.16 10.80 -14.62
CA ALA A 30 14.37 9.97 -14.55
C ALA A 30 15.19 10.08 -15.84
N ALA A 31 14.56 9.98 -17.02
CA ALA A 31 15.22 10.16 -18.30
C ALA A 31 15.84 11.56 -18.44
N LEU A 32 15.12 12.62 -18.03
CA LEU A 32 15.65 13.98 -18.01
C LEU A 32 16.90 14.09 -17.14
N ARG A 33 16.88 13.47 -15.95
CA ARG A 33 18.01 13.44 -15.02
C ARG A 33 19.22 12.71 -15.60
N LEU A 34 18.98 11.64 -16.36
CA LEU A 34 20.03 10.88 -17.03
C LEU A 34 20.58 11.58 -18.27
N SER A 35 19.87 12.58 -18.83
CA SER A 35 20.33 13.30 -20.02
C SER A 35 21.55 14.18 -19.77
N CYS A 36 21.69 14.80 -18.59
CA CYS A 36 22.92 15.52 -18.22
C CYS A 36 23.10 15.71 -16.70
N ARG A 37 24.36 15.83 -16.27
CA ARG A 37 24.76 16.03 -14.86
C ARG A 37 24.17 17.30 -14.23
N SER A 38 24.00 18.37 -15.02
CA SER A 38 23.45 19.65 -14.52
C SER A 38 21.98 19.49 -14.12
N LEU A 39 21.17 18.87 -14.98
CA LEU A 39 19.75 18.59 -14.70
C LEU A 39 19.59 17.56 -13.59
N TYR A 40 20.47 16.55 -13.55
CA TYR A 40 20.54 15.63 -12.41
C TYR A 40 20.71 16.40 -11.09
N ALA A 41 21.72 17.27 -11.01
CA ALA A 41 22.03 18.02 -9.80
C ALA A 41 20.88 18.97 -9.41
N LYS A 42 20.39 19.78 -10.34
CA LYS A 42 19.33 20.76 -10.10
C LYS A 42 18.02 20.12 -9.62
N SER A 43 17.64 18.99 -10.22
CA SER A 43 16.37 18.34 -9.87
C SER A 43 16.47 17.30 -8.76
N SER A 44 17.65 17.07 -8.18
CA SER A 44 17.87 15.91 -7.32
C SER A 44 17.09 15.93 -6.02
N ASP A 45 16.97 17.10 -5.42
CA ASP A 45 16.32 17.20 -4.12
C ASP A 45 14.81 17.13 -4.29
N THR A 46 14.23 17.86 -5.25
CA THR A 46 12.80 17.79 -5.54
C THR A 46 12.36 16.41 -6.06
N PHE A 47 13.19 15.76 -6.89
CA PHE A 47 12.92 14.38 -7.30
C PHE A 47 12.92 13.45 -6.09
N ALA A 48 13.92 13.58 -5.21
CA ALA A 48 14.00 12.72 -4.04
C ALA A 48 12.86 12.95 -3.05
N ASP A 49 12.49 14.21 -2.82
CA ASP A 49 11.36 14.56 -1.95
C ASP A 49 10.04 14.05 -2.50
N ARG A 50 9.82 14.12 -3.82
CA ARG A 50 8.58 13.62 -4.44
C ARG A 50 8.43 12.10 -4.32
N TYR A 51 9.52 11.34 -4.43
CA TYR A 51 9.45 9.89 -4.60
C TYR A 51 9.99 9.06 -3.44
N PHE A 52 10.74 9.66 -2.50
CA PHE A 52 11.34 8.94 -1.36
C PHE A 52 10.99 9.55 -0.01
N LYS A 53 10.36 10.73 0.06
CA LYS A 53 9.93 11.32 1.35
C LYS A 53 8.92 10.44 2.08
N SER A 54 7.96 9.91 1.33
CA SER A 54 6.91 9.03 1.86
C SER A 54 6.94 7.70 1.13
N ILE A 55 7.22 6.64 1.88
CA ILE A 55 7.23 5.26 1.39
C ILE A 55 5.96 4.58 1.86
N CYS A 56 5.30 3.84 0.98
CA CYS A 56 4.21 2.95 1.35
C CYS A 56 4.56 1.53 0.90
N PHE A 57 4.20 0.52 1.69
CA PHE A 57 4.35 -0.88 1.31
C PHE A 57 3.08 -1.65 1.62
N ILE A 58 2.77 -2.67 0.81
CA ILE A 58 1.68 -3.61 1.09
C ILE A 58 2.18 -4.66 2.07
N ALA A 59 1.39 -4.99 3.09
CA ALA A 59 1.70 -6.02 4.08
C ALA A 59 1.70 -7.44 3.47
N THR A 60 2.64 -7.72 2.58
CA THR A 60 2.91 -9.01 1.92
C THR A 60 4.39 -9.28 2.03
N SER A 61 4.82 -10.55 1.94
CA SER A 61 6.24 -10.91 2.05
C SER A 61 7.10 -10.14 1.06
N GLU A 62 6.60 -9.93 -0.16
CA GLU A 62 7.29 -9.14 -1.17
C GLU A 62 7.39 -7.65 -0.80
N GLY A 63 6.31 -7.07 -0.25
CA GLY A 63 6.30 -5.66 0.14
C GLY A 63 7.31 -5.34 1.26
N ILE A 64 7.43 -6.21 2.25
CA ILE A 64 8.44 -6.04 3.32
C ILE A 64 9.87 -6.35 2.82
N ARG A 65 10.04 -7.35 1.94
CA ARG A 65 11.35 -7.65 1.32
C ARG A 65 11.90 -6.45 0.54
N GLN A 66 11.05 -5.82 -0.28
CA GLN A 66 11.43 -4.60 -1.01
C GLN A 66 11.72 -3.42 -0.08
N LEU A 67 11.03 -3.33 1.07
CA LEU A 67 11.33 -2.31 2.07
C LEU A 67 12.71 -2.52 2.71
N GLU A 68 13.07 -3.77 3.01
CA GLU A 68 14.39 -4.13 3.52
C GLU A 68 15.49 -3.83 2.50
N GLU A 69 15.29 -4.17 1.22
CA GLU A 69 16.21 -3.80 0.14
C GLU A 69 16.39 -2.29 0.04
N LEU A 70 15.30 -1.52 0.15
CA LEU A 70 15.34 -0.07 0.14
C LEU A 70 16.11 0.48 1.35
N ALA A 71 15.90 -0.09 2.53
CA ALA A 71 16.59 0.27 3.77
C ALA A 71 18.09 -0.05 3.70
N GLN A 72 18.46 -1.17 3.06
CA GLN A 72 19.84 -1.61 2.88
C GLN A 72 20.57 -0.88 1.75
N SER A 73 19.86 -0.23 0.84
CA SER A 73 20.48 0.50 -0.27
C SER A 73 21.57 1.46 0.21
N GLU A 74 22.73 1.40 -0.43
CA GLU A 74 23.88 2.28 -0.17
C GLU A 74 23.62 3.74 -0.57
N THR A 75 22.50 4.02 -1.24
CA THR A 75 22.12 5.39 -1.57
C THR A 75 21.75 6.17 -0.31
N VAL A 76 22.76 6.84 0.27
CA VAL A 76 22.64 7.73 1.44
C VAL A 76 21.46 8.68 1.31
N ARG A 77 21.19 9.18 0.09
CA ARG A 77 20.06 10.06 -0.21
C ARG A 77 18.72 9.43 0.16
N VAL A 78 18.49 8.14 -0.07
CA VAL A 78 17.22 7.50 0.31
C VAL A 78 17.10 7.47 1.84
N ARG A 79 18.14 7.02 2.54
CA ARG A 79 18.15 6.88 4.01
C ARG A 79 17.90 8.18 4.77
N VAL A 80 18.30 9.33 4.21
CA VAL A 80 18.06 10.66 4.82
C VAL A 80 16.80 11.36 4.27
N ARG A 81 16.17 10.86 3.21
CA ARG A 81 14.98 11.51 2.63
C ARG A 81 13.68 10.91 3.14
N VAL A 82 13.67 9.62 3.51
CA VAL A 82 12.48 8.97 4.07
C VAL A 82 12.13 9.63 5.40
N GLN A 83 10.97 10.28 5.43
CA GLN A 83 10.37 10.93 6.61
C GLN A 83 9.11 10.21 7.08
N GLN A 84 8.41 9.57 6.15
CA GLN A 84 7.12 8.94 6.41
C GLN A 84 7.10 7.52 5.86
N LEU A 85 6.64 6.57 6.68
CA LEU A 85 6.50 5.17 6.28
C LEU A 85 5.10 4.65 6.60
N TRP A 86 4.40 4.20 5.57
CA TRP A 86 3.02 3.71 5.67
C TRP A 86 2.95 2.23 5.31
N MET A 87 2.32 1.44 6.17
CA MET A 87 1.90 0.09 5.84
C MET A 87 0.49 0.14 5.25
N ILE A 88 0.25 -0.56 4.14
CA ILE A 88 -1.09 -0.86 3.64
C ILE A 88 -1.47 -2.21 4.23
N PRO A 89 -2.30 -2.24 5.29
CA PRO A 89 -2.51 -3.43 6.09
C PRO A 89 -3.53 -4.37 5.48
N THR A 90 -4.17 -4.02 4.35
CA THR A 90 -5.27 -4.80 3.79
C THR A 90 -4.99 -5.15 2.34
N VAL A 91 -5.18 -6.43 2.03
CA VAL A 91 -5.43 -6.93 0.67
C VAL A 91 -6.87 -7.45 0.64
N PHE A 92 -7.54 -7.32 -0.49
CA PHE A 92 -8.91 -7.81 -0.67
C PHE A 92 -9.90 -7.32 0.41
N GLU A 93 -9.71 -6.07 0.86
CA GLU A 93 -10.59 -5.36 1.80
C GLU A 93 -10.60 -5.99 3.19
N GLY A 94 -9.57 -6.78 3.53
CA GLY A 94 -9.51 -7.52 4.79
C GLY A 94 -10.55 -8.63 4.90
N ARG A 95 -11.18 -9.02 3.78
CA ARG A 95 -12.13 -10.14 3.77
C ARG A 95 -11.37 -11.43 3.56
N HIS A 96 -11.24 -12.18 4.66
CA HIS A 96 -10.54 -13.44 4.68
C HIS A 96 -11.48 -14.64 4.53
N GLY A 97 -10.99 -15.74 3.95
CA GLY A 97 -11.69 -17.02 3.89
C GLY A 97 -12.92 -17.04 2.98
N ARG A 98 -12.99 -16.19 1.94
CA ARG A 98 -14.11 -16.20 1.00
C ARG A 98 -14.19 -17.52 0.26
N SER A 99 -15.39 -18.03 0.09
CA SER A 99 -15.65 -19.15 -0.83
C SER A 99 -15.40 -18.74 -2.29
N LEU A 100 -15.18 -19.72 -3.18
CA LEU A 100 -15.05 -19.50 -4.63
C LEU A 100 -16.24 -18.69 -5.20
N ALA A 101 -17.46 -19.00 -4.74
CA ALA A 101 -18.67 -18.31 -5.18
C ALA A 101 -18.70 -16.82 -4.76
N GLU A 102 -18.19 -16.50 -3.57
CA GLU A 102 -18.08 -15.11 -3.08
C GLU A 102 -16.94 -14.36 -3.77
N PHE A 103 -15.82 -15.03 -4.02
CA PHE A 103 -14.70 -14.50 -4.80
C PHE A 103 -15.16 -14.10 -6.20
N ARG A 104 -15.87 -14.98 -6.93
CA ARG A 104 -16.41 -14.69 -8.27
C ARG A 104 -17.30 -13.46 -8.33
N ARG A 105 -18.06 -13.19 -7.26
CA ARG A 105 -18.95 -12.01 -7.17
C ARG A 105 -18.21 -10.72 -6.82
N SER A 106 -16.96 -10.82 -6.37
CA SER A 106 -16.14 -9.70 -5.98
C SER A 106 -15.63 -8.89 -7.19
N PRO A 107 -15.18 -7.65 -7.00
CA PRO A 107 -14.60 -6.85 -8.09
C PRO A 107 -13.32 -7.42 -8.70
N TYR A 108 -12.55 -8.19 -7.95
CA TYR A 108 -11.25 -8.77 -8.35
C TYR A 108 -11.32 -10.27 -8.66
N GLY A 109 -12.50 -10.90 -8.55
CA GLY A 109 -12.73 -12.27 -9.03
C GLY A 109 -13.47 -12.35 -10.36
N ARG A 110 -13.76 -11.19 -10.98
CA ARG A 110 -14.34 -11.12 -12.32
C ARG A 110 -13.27 -11.39 -13.35
N THR A 111 -13.53 -12.35 -14.21
CA THR A 111 -12.67 -12.65 -15.35
C THR A 111 -13.07 -11.81 -16.57
N ALA A 112 -12.19 -11.70 -17.56
CA ALA A 112 -12.52 -11.06 -18.84
C ALA A 112 -13.76 -11.69 -19.54
N GLY A 113 -14.06 -12.96 -19.23
CA GLY A 113 -15.27 -13.66 -19.70
C GLY A 113 -16.57 -13.14 -19.07
N ASP A 114 -16.53 -12.67 -17.83
CA ASP A 114 -17.72 -12.21 -17.09
C ASP A 114 -18.25 -10.86 -17.59
N VAL A 115 -17.35 -9.98 -18.04
CA VAL A 115 -17.72 -8.65 -18.56
C VAL A 115 -18.42 -8.73 -19.92
N ARG A 116 -18.20 -9.83 -20.65
CA ARG A 116 -18.69 -10.03 -22.02
C ARG A 116 -20.03 -10.78 -22.11
N LYS A 117 -20.56 -11.37 -21.03
CA LYS A 117 -21.85 -12.06 -21.08
C LYS A 117 -23.01 -11.04 -21.04
N PRO A 118 -23.82 -10.91 -22.11
CA PRO A 118 -25.10 -10.20 -22.01
C PRO A 118 -25.96 -10.91 -20.98
N LEU A 119 -26.80 -10.18 -20.25
CA LEU A 119 -27.89 -10.75 -19.46
C LEU A 119 -28.73 -11.65 -20.38
N GLY A 120 -28.47 -12.95 -20.35
CA GLY A 120 -29.19 -13.92 -21.16
C GLY A 120 -30.68 -13.93 -20.80
N PRO A 121 -31.54 -14.44 -21.70
CA PRO A 121 -32.98 -14.46 -21.48
C PRO A 121 -33.34 -15.15 -20.16
N ARG A 122 -34.27 -14.54 -19.41
CA ARG A 122 -34.68 -14.91 -18.04
C ARG A 122 -35.17 -16.37 -17.89
N ASN A 123 -35.49 -17.04 -19.00
CA ASN A 123 -36.03 -18.41 -19.08
C ASN A 123 -34.96 -19.45 -19.45
N ARG A 124 -33.91 -19.60 -18.64
CA ARG A 124 -32.98 -20.75 -18.76
C ARG A 124 -33.41 -21.90 -17.85
N SER A 125 -33.26 -23.12 -18.33
CA SER A 125 -33.50 -24.31 -17.51
C SER A 125 -32.48 -24.38 -16.36
N ASN A 126 -32.83 -25.07 -15.26
CA ASN A 126 -31.90 -25.26 -14.14
C ASN A 126 -30.63 -26.02 -14.54
N ARG A 127 -30.71 -26.92 -15.53
CA ARG A 127 -29.53 -27.64 -16.07
C ARG A 127 -28.57 -26.72 -16.80
N ASP A 128 -29.08 -25.80 -17.62
CA ASP A 128 -28.23 -24.85 -18.35
C ASP A 128 -27.49 -23.91 -17.39
N ARG A 129 -28.16 -23.49 -16.30
CA ARG A 129 -27.55 -22.68 -15.25
C ARG A 129 -26.44 -23.43 -14.50
N GLN A 130 -26.66 -24.69 -14.15
CA GLN A 130 -25.64 -25.52 -13.47
C GLN A 130 -24.40 -25.76 -14.34
N ASN A 131 -24.59 -26.03 -15.64
CA ASN A 131 -23.47 -26.22 -16.56
C ASN A 131 -22.69 -24.91 -16.80
N ASP A 132 -23.39 -23.78 -16.93
CA ASP A 132 -22.77 -22.45 -17.01
C ASP A 132 -21.97 -22.12 -15.74
N ASP A 133 -22.50 -22.43 -14.56
CA ASP A 133 -21.83 -22.17 -13.29
C ASP A 133 -20.57 -23.05 -13.11
N ALA A 134 -20.63 -24.32 -13.49
CA ALA A 134 -19.47 -25.23 -13.45
C ALA A 134 -18.34 -24.78 -14.40
N LEU A 135 -18.70 -24.31 -15.60
CA LEU A 135 -17.72 -23.75 -16.56
C LEU A 135 -17.10 -22.45 -16.04
N LEU A 136 -17.88 -21.60 -15.39
CA LEU A 136 -17.40 -20.36 -14.79
C LEU A 136 -16.53 -20.63 -13.55
N ASP A 137 -16.88 -21.63 -12.73
CA ASP A 137 -16.03 -22.08 -11.62
C ASP A 137 -14.70 -22.61 -12.14
N ALA A 138 -14.71 -23.46 -13.18
CA ALA A 138 -13.49 -23.96 -13.80
C ALA A 138 -12.58 -22.84 -14.31
N ALA A 139 -13.14 -21.77 -14.89
CA ALA A 139 -12.38 -20.61 -15.36
C ALA A 139 -11.88 -19.70 -14.20
N ALA A 140 -12.58 -19.68 -13.06
CA ALA A 140 -12.21 -18.86 -11.90
C ALA A 140 -11.23 -19.56 -10.94
N LEU A 141 -11.13 -20.90 -10.98
CA LEU A 141 -10.28 -21.69 -10.09
C LEU A 141 -8.81 -21.23 -10.03
N PRO A 142 -8.11 -20.97 -11.16
CA PRO A 142 -6.72 -20.50 -11.11
C PRO A 142 -6.59 -19.14 -10.42
N HIS A 143 -7.51 -18.20 -10.68
CA HIS A 143 -7.52 -16.89 -10.05
C HIS A 143 -7.85 -16.96 -8.56
N TYR A 144 -8.74 -17.87 -8.19
CA TYR A 144 -9.09 -18.11 -6.79
C TYR A 144 -7.91 -18.70 -6.01
N ALA A 145 -7.15 -19.62 -6.61
CA ALA A 145 -5.93 -20.15 -6.00
C ALA A 145 -4.88 -19.05 -5.75
N ILE A 146 -4.72 -18.11 -6.70
CA ILE A 146 -3.84 -16.94 -6.54
C ILE A 146 -4.34 -16.04 -5.39
N TYR A 147 -5.63 -15.76 -5.35
CA TYR A 147 -6.25 -15.00 -4.24
C TYR A 147 -5.96 -15.65 -2.88
N GLN A 148 -6.17 -16.97 -2.76
CA GLN A 148 -5.90 -17.71 -1.52
C GLN A 148 -4.41 -17.68 -1.15
N ALA A 149 -3.50 -17.77 -2.12
CA ALA A 149 -2.07 -17.71 -1.86
C ALA A 149 -1.63 -16.33 -1.33
N ILE A 150 -2.12 -15.25 -1.95
CA ILE A 150 -1.83 -13.87 -1.51
C ILE A 150 -2.43 -13.62 -0.13
N GLU A 151 -3.65 -14.09 0.11
CA GLU A 151 -4.31 -13.95 1.40
C GLU A 151 -3.55 -14.71 2.51
N ALA A 152 -3.11 -15.94 2.23
CA ALA A 152 -2.32 -16.74 3.15
C ALA A 152 -0.97 -16.08 3.46
N ASP A 153 -0.26 -15.56 2.44
CA ASP A 153 0.99 -14.80 2.64
C ASP A 153 0.78 -13.56 3.52
N HIS A 154 -0.26 -12.79 3.22
CA HIS A 154 -0.62 -11.58 3.96
C HIS A 154 -0.92 -11.88 5.44
N LEU A 155 -1.76 -12.88 5.71
CA LEU A 155 -2.12 -13.29 7.06
C LEU A 155 -0.91 -13.85 7.81
N ALA A 156 -0.15 -14.75 7.19
CA ALA A 156 1.05 -15.31 7.78
C ALA A 156 2.07 -14.23 8.15
N LEU A 157 2.21 -13.19 7.32
CA LEU A 157 3.09 -12.06 7.62
C LEU A 157 2.58 -11.23 8.83
N LEU A 158 1.29 -10.90 8.86
CA LEU A 158 0.72 -10.11 9.97
C LEU A 158 0.68 -10.88 11.28
N GLU A 159 0.53 -12.20 11.24
CA GLU A 159 0.57 -13.11 12.39
C GLU A 159 2.01 -13.49 12.78
N SER A 160 3.00 -13.24 11.92
CA SER A 160 4.40 -13.54 12.18
C SER A 160 5.02 -12.67 13.28
N ASN A 161 5.65 -13.34 14.25
CA ASN A 161 6.44 -12.72 15.31
C ASN A 161 7.71 -12.01 14.82
N THR A 162 8.12 -12.22 13.57
CA THR A 162 9.34 -11.61 13.02
C THR A 162 9.08 -10.29 12.29
N LEU A 163 7.84 -9.96 11.94
CA LEU A 163 7.57 -8.71 11.19
C LEU A 163 7.98 -7.46 11.99
N GLY A 164 7.81 -7.47 13.31
CA GLY A 164 8.25 -6.36 14.18
C GLY A 164 9.76 -6.10 14.09
N SER A 165 10.60 -7.13 14.21
CA SER A 165 12.06 -6.98 14.14
C SER A 165 12.57 -6.61 12.73
N ARG A 166 11.89 -7.09 11.69
CA ARG A 166 12.14 -6.67 10.30
C ARG A 166 11.84 -5.19 10.09
N LEU A 167 10.70 -4.72 10.61
CA LEU A 167 10.34 -3.30 10.59
C LEU A 167 11.32 -2.45 11.40
N HIS A 168 11.74 -2.93 12.57
CA HIS A 168 12.78 -2.27 13.37
C HIS A 168 14.05 -2.01 12.56
N THR A 169 14.56 -3.03 11.86
CA THR A 169 15.76 -2.92 11.00
C THR A 169 15.58 -1.84 9.93
N CYS A 170 14.39 -1.77 9.33
CA CYS A 170 14.06 -0.73 8.36
C CYS A 170 14.01 0.66 9.01
N PHE A 171 13.34 0.81 10.14
CA PHE A 171 13.19 2.09 10.85
C PHE A 171 14.55 2.64 11.30
N ALA A 172 15.43 1.79 11.80
CA ALA A 172 16.78 2.17 12.21
C ALA A 172 17.63 2.70 11.03
N SER A 173 17.35 2.23 9.81
CA SER A 173 18.06 2.64 8.60
C SER A 173 17.62 4.01 8.06
N PHE A 174 16.39 4.44 8.36
CA PHE A 174 15.82 5.72 7.91
C PHE A 174 16.03 6.81 8.95
N ARG A 175 17.07 7.64 8.77
CA ARG A 175 17.56 8.58 9.79
C ARG A 175 16.62 9.74 10.12
N ASN A 176 15.75 10.09 9.19
CA ASN A 176 14.82 11.20 9.32
C ASN A 176 13.37 10.74 9.42
N LEU A 177 13.16 9.46 9.74
CA LEU A 177 11.82 8.89 9.90
C LEU A 177 11.14 9.54 11.12
N GLU A 178 10.11 10.33 10.85
CA GLU A 178 9.35 11.08 11.86
C GLU A 178 7.90 10.61 11.97
N SER A 179 7.38 9.96 10.93
CA SER A 179 6.00 9.47 10.91
C SER A 179 5.91 8.03 10.44
N VAL A 180 5.11 7.25 11.16
CA VAL A 180 4.74 5.90 10.74
C VAL A 180 3.24 5.70 10.86
N GLY A 181 2.71 4.70 10.16
CA GLY A 181 1.32 4.35 10.35
C GLY A 181 0.73 3.43 9.31
N LEU A 182 -0.59 3.41 9.28
CA LEU A 182 -1.38 2.64 8.34
C LEU A 182 -1.98 3.54 7.27
N LYS A 183 -2.14 3.01 6.07
CA LYS A 183 -2.82 3.68 4.96
C LYS A 183 -3.71 2.70 4.21
N HIS A 184 -4.87 3.17 3.78
CA HIS A 184 -5.90 2.30 3.23
C HIS A 184 -6.26 2.72 1.82
N TYR A 185 -6.40 1.72 0.97
CA TYR A 185 -6.85 1.86 -0.41
C TYR A 185 -7.75 0.68 -0.72
N ALA A 186 -8.78 0.92 -1.54
CA ALA A 186 -9.55 -0.20 -2.09
C ALA A 186 -8.61 -1.06 -2.94
N THR A 187 -8.76 -2.37 -2.90
CA THR A 187 -8.02 -3.31 -3.73
C THR A 187 -8.21 -3.00 -5.20
N GLU A 188 -9.41 -2.57 -5.59
CA GLU A 188 -9.71 -2.10 -6.96
C GLU A 188 -8.81 -0.93 -7.36
N PHE A 189 -8.57 0.02 -6.45
CA PHE A 189 -7.65 1.14 -6.69
C PHE A 189 -6.21 0.67 -6.80
N LEU A 190 -5.79 -0.26 -5.95
CA LEU A 190 -4.46 -0.84 -6.03
C LEU A 190 -4.28 -1.59 -7.36
N LEU A 191 -5.24 -2.40 -7.78
CA LEU A 191 -5.12 -3.22 -8.99
C LEU A 191 -5.30 -2.45 -10.30
N ASP A 192 -5.94 -1.27 -10.28
CA ASP A 192 -6.12 -0.45 -11.48
C ASP A 192 -4.79 0.09 -12.03
N ARG A 193 -4.38 -0.44 -13.20
CA ARG A 193 -3.13 -0.04 -13.88
C ARG A 193 -3.13 1.43 -14.34
N ARG A 194 -4.28 2.09 -14.40
CA ARG A 194 -4.36 3.53 -14.68
C ARG A 194 -3.81 4.37 -13.52
N GLN A 195 -3.78 3.82 -12.31
CA GLN A 195 -3.18 4.42 -11.11
C GLN A 195 -1.65 4.20 -11.08
N ALA A 196 -0.97 4.38 -12.22
CA ALA A 196 0.45 4.07 -12.40
C ALA A 196 1.40 5.02 -11.63
N ASP A 197 0.90 6.17 -11.19
CA ASP A 197 1.71 7.18 -10.49
C ASP A 197 1.99 6.79 -9.02
N PHE A 198 1.30 5.77 -8.49
CA PHE A 198 1.50 5.30 -7.13
C PHE A 198 2.51 4.15 -7.07
N ARG A 199 3.58 4.35 -6.30
CA ARG A 199 4.64 3.36 -6.11
C ARG A 199 4.64 2.85 -4.68
N TYR A 200 3.86 1.82 -4.46
CA TYR A 200 3.86 1.10 -3.19
C TYR A 200 4.69 -0.17 -3.35
N LEU A 201 5.53 -0.46 -2.37
CA LEU A 201 6.34 -1.67 -2.36
C LEU A 201 5.42 -2.89 -2.28
N GLY A 202 5.68 -3.91 -3.10
CA GLY A 202 4.82 -5.09 -3.28
C GLY A 202 3.66 -4.91 -4.26
N LEU A 203 3.30 -3.67 -4.65
CA LEU A 203 2.19 -3.43 -5.59
C LEU A 203 2.42 -3.96 -7.01
N PRO A 204 3.62 -3.84 -7.61
CA PRO A 204 3.88 -4.40 -8.94
C PRO A 204 3.64 -5.90 -8.98
N GLU A 205 4.08 -6.62 -7.94
CA GLU A 205 3.90 -8.06 -7.81
C GLU A 205 2.42 -8.42 -7.67
N LEU A 206 1.69 -7.72 -6.80
CA LEU A 206 0.24 -7.90 -6.66
C LEU A 206 -0.51 -7.71 -7.99
N ARG A 207 -0.16 -6.67 -8.77
CA ARG A 207 -0.74 -6.38 -10.10
C ARG A 207 -0.32 -7.38 -11.19
N HIS A 208 0.77 -8.09 -10.98
CA HIS A 208 1.25 -9.11 -11.90
C HIS A 208 0.49 -10.42 -11.68
N GLN A 209 0.29 -10.80 -10.42
CA GLN A 209 -0.41 -12.03 -10.05
C GLN A 209 -1.93 -11.94 -10.26
N VAL A 210 -2.54 -10.80 -9.93
CA VAL A 210 -4.00 -10.63 -9.99
C VAL A 210 -4.43 -10.02 -11.32
N GLU A 211 -5.14 -10.79 -12.14
CA GLU A 211 -5.82 -10.26 -13.33
C GLU A 211 -7.00 -9.39 -12.88
N TYR A 212 -6.90 -8.08 -13.11
CA TYR A 212 -7.96 -7.14 -12.77
C TYR A 212 -8.54 -6.49 -14.02
N VAL A 213 -9.84 -6.70 -14.22
CA VAL A 213 -10.62 -6.02 -15.26
C VAL A 213 -11.31 -4.82 -14.63
N SER A 214 -10.88 -3.62 -15.02
CA SER A 214 -11.44 -2.38 -14.48
C SER A 214 -12.96 -2.32 -14.67
N CYS A 215 -13.67 -2.05 -13.56
CA CYS A 215 -15.10 -1.83 -13.58
C CYS A 215 -15.43 -0.41 -13.11
N HIS A 216 -16.41 0.24 -13.73
CA HIS A 216 -16.78 1.63 -13.44
C HIS A 216 -17.63 1.77 -12.16
N LYS A 217 -17.78 0.71 -11.35
CA LYS A 217 -18.47 0.80 -10.06
C LYS A 217 -17.53 1.45 -9.04
N GLY A 218 -18.04 2.38 -8.25
CA GLY A 218 -17.26 3.28 -7.42
C GLY A 218 -16.25 2.56 -6.52
N MET A 219 -15.02 3.08 -6.48
CA MET A 219 -13.82 2.49 -5.85
C MET A 219 -13.80 2.60 -4.32
N ASN A 220 -14.96 2.61 -3.65
CA ASN A 220 -15.12 3.15 -2.29
C ASN A 220 -15.58 2.14 -1.22
N SER A 221 -15.65 0.84 -1.48
CA SER A 221 -16.24 -0.10 -0.51
C SER A 221 -15.22 -0.85 0.36
N ILE A 222 -14.42 -0.13 1.15
CA ILE A 222 -13.76 -0.77 2.29
C ILE A 222 -14.71 -0.68 3.49
N GLN A 223 -15.13 -1.82 4.04
CA GLN A 223 -16.02 -1.86 5.21
C GLN A 223 -15.19 -1.81 6.51
N TRP A 224 -15.46 -0.81 7.36
CA TRP A 224 -14.58 -0.45 8.48
C TRP A 224 -14.49 -1.53 9.58
N HIS A 225 -15.56 -2.26 9.84
CA HIS A 225 -15.59 -3.31 10.86
C HIS A 225 -14.75 -4.53 10.46
N GLN A 226 -14.71 -4.89 9.17
CA GLN A 226 -14.01 -6.09 8.70
C GLN A 226 -12.49 -5.95 8.74
N VAL A 227 -11.99 -4.72 8.75
CA VAL A 227 -10.56 -4.43 8.77
C VAL A 227 -10.02 -4.19 10.18
N ALA A 228 -10.87 -4.14 11.21
CA ALA A 228 -10.44 -3.78 12.57
C ALA A 228 -9.40 -4.74 13.13
N LYS A 229 -9.65 -6.05 13.02
CA LYS A 229 -8.71 -7.09 13.44
C LYS A 229 -7.38 -7.00 12.69
N VAL A 230 -7.45 -6.88 11.36
CA VAL A 230 -6.27 -6.80 10.48
C VAL A 230 -5.44 -5.55 10.80
N ASN A 231 -6.10 -4.40 10.99
CA ASN A 231 -5.45 -3.15 11.37
C ASN A 231 -4.81 -3.25 12.77
N SER A 232 -5.44 -3.95 13.72
CA SER A 232 -4.85 -4.17 15.04
C SER A 232 -3.57 -5.00 14.99
N PHE A 233 -3.54 -6.07 14.18
CA PHE A 233 -2.30 -6.82 13.93
C PHE A 233 -1.25 -5.94 13.25
N ALA A 234 -1.61 -5.25 12.18
CA ALA A 234 -0.68 -4.38 11.47
C ALA A 234 -0.10 -3.29 12.38
N LEU A 235 -0.94 -2.62 13.17
CA LEU A 235 -0.51 -1.62 14.12
C LEU A 235 0.40 -2.21 15.20
N SER A 236 0.07 -3.38 15.75
CA SER A 236 0.93 -4.02 16.76
C SER A 236 2.33 -4.30 16.19
N ARG A 237 2.44 -4.75 14.94
CA ARG A 237 3.75 -4.96 14.29
C ARG A 237 4.52 -3.66 14.08
N VAL A 238 3.84 -2.58 13.67
CA VAL A 238 4.45 -1.25 13.55
C VAL A 238 4.98 -0.78 14.91
N LEU A 239 4.17 -0.90 15.96
CA LEU A 239 4.54 -0.52 17.32
C LEU A 239 5.72 -1.34 17.85
N LEU A 240 5.74 -2.66 17.62
CA LEU A 240 6.87 -3.51 17.96
C LEU A 240 8.16 -3.10 17.22
N GLY A 241 8.04 -2.73 15.94
CA GLY A 241 9.19 -2.20 15.19
C GLY A 241 9.74 -0.88 15.75
N LEU A 242 8.88 -0.05 16.34
CA LEU A 242 9.28 1.18 17.03
C LEU A 242 9.97 0.91 18.36
N ASN A 243 9.57 -0.17 19.05
CA ASN A 243 9.98 -0.43 20.42
C ASN A 243 11.51 -0.50 20.58
N GLU A 244 12.17 -1.12 19.60
CA GLU A 244 13.63 -1.29 19.58
C GLU A 244 14.34 -0.10 18.91
N SER A 245 13.61 0.80 18.25
CA SER A 245 14.19 1.92 17.50
C SER A 245 14.64 3.07 18.42
N SER A 246 15.73 3.73 18.03
CA SER A 246 16.16 5.02 18.59
C SER A 246 15.51 6.22 17.89
N GLN A 247 14.72 5.97 16.83
CA GLN A 247 14.01 7.01 16.09
C GLN A 247 12.94 7.66 16.97
N LYS A 248 12.93 8.99 17.00
CA LYS A 248 11.91 9.78 17.69
C LYS A 248 10.75 10.03 16.73
N ILE A 249 9.79 9.11 16.73
CA ILE A 249 8.55 9.30 15.97
C ILE A 249 7.74 10.42 16.59
N ARG A 250 7.33 11.37 15.73
CA ARG A 250 6.49 12.51 16.07
C ARG A 250 5.03 12.30 15.68
N ALA A 251 4.76 11.44 14.69
CA ALA A 251 3.41 11.22 14.20
C ALA A 251 3.08 9.73 13.98
N LEU A 252 1.96 9.29 14.55
CA LEU A 252 1.41 7.95 14.40
C LEU A 252 -0.03 8.06 13.90
N ASN A 253 -0.31 7.51 12.72
CA ASN A 253 -1.67 7.52 12.15
C ASN A 253 -2.14 6.11 11.81
N THR A 254 -3.36 5.74 12.19
CA THR A 254 -3.99 4.47 11.79
C THR A 254 -4.98 4.65 10.65
N CYS A 255 -5.22 5.89 10.22
CA CYS A 255 -6.25 6.24 9.25
C CYS A 255 -5.82 7.42 8.37
N GLY A 256 -6.36 7.45 7.15
CA GLY A 256 -6.16 8.51 6.17
C GLY A 256 -7.36 9.45 6.07
N PRO A 257 -7.23 10.58 5.34
CA PRO A 257 -8.30 11.58 5.23
C PRO A 257 -9.59 11.04 4.60
N ASN A 258 -9.49 9.97 3.81
CA ASN A 258 -10.61 9.38 3.06
C ASN A 258 -11.07 8.03 3.64
N PHE A 259 -10.43 7.55 4.72
CA PHE A 259 -10.74 6.23 5.27
C PHE A 259 -10.35 6.12 6.75
N CYS A 260 -11.32 5.73 7.58
CA CYS A 260 -11.08 5.41 8.99
C CYS A 260 -10.60 3.95 9.11
N GLY A 261 -9.29 3.78 9.25
CA GLY A 261 -8.63 2.53 9.60
C GLY A 261 -8.84 2.18 11.06
N SER A 262 -10.07 1.82 11.40
CA SER A 262 -10.42 1.39 12.75
C SER A 262 -9.55 0.23 13.20
N THR A 263 -9.10 0.25 14.46
CA THR A 263 -8.49 -0.88 15.15
C THR A 263 -9.45 -1.40 16.23
N SER A 264 -9.29 -2.65 16.63
CA SER A 264 -9.87 -3.16 17.89
C SER A 264 -9.34 -2.34 19.09
N PRO A 265 -10.12 -2.20 20.19
CA PRO A 265 -9.64 -1.62 21.43
C PRO A 265 -8.48 -2.43 22.04
N SER A 266 -8.45 -3.73 21.78
CA SER A 266 -7.38 -4.64 22.19
C SER A 266 -6.37 -4.83 21.04
N LEU A 267 -5.14 -4.39 21.26
CA LEU A 267 -4.02 -4.70 20.37
C LEU A 267 -3.39 -6.03 20.81
N PRO A 268 -2.97 -6.89 19.86
CA PRO A 268 -2.28 -8.14 20.17
C PRO A 268 -0.82 -7.84 20.58
N LEU A 269 -0.65 -7.29 21.78
CA LEU A 269 0.61 -7.00 22.46
C LEU A 269 0.55 -7.58 23.87
N THR A 270 1.67 -8.06 24.40
CA THR A 270 1.77 -8.39 25.84
C THR A 270 1.84 -7.11 26.67
N ASP A 271 1.58 -7.20 27.97
CA ASP A 271 1.68 -6.05 28.87
C ASP A 271 3.09 -5.44 28.89
N GLU A 272 4.13 -6.27 28.82
CA GLU A 272 5.51 -5.80 28.73
C GLU A 272 5.76 -5.04 27.43
N GLN A 273 5.28 -5.58 26.30
CA GLN A 273 5.42 -4.93 24.99
C GLN A 273 4.67 -3.60 24.97
N TYR A 274 3.45 -3.57 25.51
CA TYR A 274 2.63 -2.37 25.58
C TYR A 274 3.33 -1.27 26.40
N ASN A 275 3.81 -1.60 27.59
CA ASN A 275 4.51 -0.64 28.46
C ASN A 275 5.81 -0.13 27.80
N SER A 276 6.56 -1.02 27.14
CA SER A 276 7.79 -0.66 26.43
C SER A 276 7.53 0.31 25.27
N VAL A 277 6.49 0.04 24.47
CA VAL A 277 6.04 0.92 23.38
C VAL A 277 5.57 2.27 23.92
N LEU A 278 4.80 2.29 25.01
CA LEU A 278 4.24 3.52 25.56
C LEU A 278 5.34 4.51 25.99
N LEU A 279 6.45 4.02 26.53
CA LEU A 279 7.62 4.84 26.86
C LEU A 279 8.27 5.47 25.62
N LYS A 280 8.21 4.79 24.46
CA LYS A 280 8.78 5.27 23.19
C LYS A 280 7.93 6.32 22.50
N LEU A 281 6.62 6.28 22.71
CA LEU A 281 5.66 7.24 22.16
C LEU A 281 5.65 8.58 22.92
N GLY A 282 6.49 8.78 23.94
CA GLY A 282 6.56 10.05 24.69
C GLY A 282 6.96 11.28 23.87
N ASN A 283 7.54 11.10 22.67
CA ASN A 283 7.88 12.21 21.76
C ASN A 283 6.81 12.49 20.68
N LEU A 284 5.65 11.85 20.79
CA LEU A 284 4.60 11.96 19.80
C LEU A 284 3.94 13.35 19.88
N GLU A 285 4.00 14.10 18.78
CA GLU A 285 3.33 15.39 18.61
C GLU A 285 1.92 15.21 18.02
N HIS A 286 1.72 14.15 17.23
CA HIS A 286 0.49 13.86 16.52
C HIS A 286 0.07 12.38 16.64
N LEU A 287 -1.11 12.15 17.20
CA LEU A 287 -1.75 10.85 17.24
C LEU A 287 -3.08 10.92 16.49
N HIS A 288 -3.24 10.11 15.45
CA HIS A 288 -4.53 9.91 14.80
C HIS A 288 -4.89 8.43 14.82
N MET A 289 -5.77 8.06 15.74
CA MET A 289 -6.25 6.69 15.89
C MET A 289 -7.76 6.63 15.73
N CYS A 290 -8.21 5.73 14.85
CA CYS A 290 -9.59 5.28 14.79
C CYS A 290 -9.71 3.97 15.59
N ILE A 291 -10.61 3.90 16.56
CA ILE A 291 -10.92 2.67 17.31
C ILE A 291 -12.38 2.30 17.05
N CYS A 292 -12.63 1.05 16.66
CA CYS A 292 -14.00 0.51 16.56
C CYS A 292 -14.32 -0.24 17.84
N TYR A 293 -15.35 0.20 18.55
CA TYR A 293 -15.99 -0.59 19.59
C TYR A 293 -17.09 -1.38 18.92
N ASP A 294 -16.89 -2.67 18.67
CA ASP A 294 -18.01 -3.52 18.24
C ASP A 294 -19.02 -3.60 19.38
N LYS A 295 -20.32 -3.61 19.05
CA LYS A 295 -21.40 -3.71 20.04
C LYS A 295 -21.39 -5.03 20.82
N ASP A 296 -20.68 -6.03 20.31
CA ASP A 296 -20.53 -7.34 20.94
C ASP A 296 -19.42 -7.37 22.01
N ASP A 297 -18.60 -6.30 22.13
CA ASP A 297 -17.60 -6.12 23.20
C ASP A 297 -18.13 -5.28 24.39
N LEU A 298 -19.42 -4.92 24.38
CA LEU A 298 -20.08 -4.09 25.41
C LEU A 298 -21.12 -4.85 26.26
N TYR A 299 -21.20 -6.18 26.13
CA TYR A 299 -22.07 -7.05 26.93
C TYR A 299 -21.39 -8.32 27.40
#